data_AF-A0A521V135-F1
#
_entry.id   AF-A0A521V135-F1
#
_cell.length_a   1.000
_cell.length_b   1.000
_cell.length_c   1.000
_cell.angle_alpha   90.00
_cell.angle_beta   90.00
_cell.angle_gamma   90.00
#
_symmetry.space_group_name_H-M   'P 1'
#
loop_
_entity.id
_entity.type
_entity.pdbx_description
1 polymer ?
#
loop_
_entity_poly.entity_id
_entity_poly.type
_entity_poly.pdbx_seq_one_letter_code
_entity_poly.pdbx_strand_id
1 'polypeptide(L)'
;MDFRKALLVSALATLAIGMSSATLAANSLRIPTQVSMHDVDAEQARLRAIDFEMAPIKSDADLATYLRTAGEESPLMALSPGARERFLATLTFNENGLVGYKYEELARELTASQAYRILALFGAQRTAHLLGARVESPADTAVVRMPIVQGLRADYKEYKCVSPHNCYGQRFYICLTGC
;
A
#
# COMPACT_ATOMS: atom_id res chain seq x y z
N MET A 1 14.61 42.20 72.27
CA MET A 1 14.16 41.65 73.57
C MET A 1 13.60 40.27 73.32
N ASP A 2 14.39 39.24 73.64
CA ASP A 2 14.01 37.83 73.66
C ASP A 2 12.83 37.59 74.58
N PHE A 3 11.87 36.73 74.21
CA PHE A 3 11.15 35.91 75.19
C PHE A 3 10.61 34.60 74.57
N ARG A 4 11.34 33.52 74.87
CA ARG A 4 10.88 32.21 75.38
C ARG A 4 9.91 31.33 74.56
N LYS A 5 10.46 30.16 74.20
CA LYS A 5 9.95 28.78 74.39
C LYS A 5 8.55 28.63 75.03
N ALA A 6 7.70 27.81 74.38
CA ALA A 6 6.93 26.75 75.04
C ALA A 6 6.28 25.82 74.00
N LEU A 7 6.58 24.52 74.11
CA LEU A 7 5.76 23.43 73.56
C LEU A 7 4.45 23.32 74.37
N LEU A 8 3.35 22.92 73.73
CA LEU A 8 2.61 21.66 74.01
C LEU A 8 1.18 21.68 73.42
N VAL A 9 0.90 20.62 72.63
CA VAL A 9 -0.33 19.79 72.64
C VAL A 9 -1.67 20.44 72.26
N SER A 10 -2.27 19.97 71.17
CA SER A 10 -3.52 19.18 71.22
C SER A 10 -4.06 18.87 69.82
N ALA A 11 -4.74 17.73 69.74
CA ALA A 11 -5.16 17.03 68.54
C ALA A 11 -6.30 17.73 67.78
N LEU A 12 -6.27 17.63 66.46
CA LEU A 12 -7.44 17.74 65.59
C LEU A 12 -7.27 16.78 64.41
N ALA A 13 -8.09 15.74 64.41
CA ALA A 13 -8.22 14.79 63.32
C ALA A 13 -8.70 15.52 62.06
N THR A 14 -7.93 15.41 60.98
CA THR A 14 -8.38 15.77 59.63
C THR A 14 -8.46 14.51 58.78
N LEU A 15 -9.67 14.23 58.32
CA LEU A 15 -9.99 13.25 57.28
C LEU A 15 -9.17 13.59 56.03
N ALA A 16 -8.20 12.74 55.65
CA ALA A 16 -7.54 12.83 54.36
C ALA A 16 -8.33 12.00 53.33
N ILE A 17 -9.07 12.71 52.48
CA ILE A 17 -9.65 12.19 51.25
C ILE A 17 -8.52 11.94 50.24
N GLY A 18 -8.50 10.74 49.67
CA GLY A 18 -8.15 10.51 48.26
C GLY A 18 -6.68 10.59 47.86
N MET A 19 -6.05 9.43 47.74
CA MET A 19 -5.08 9.18 46.67
C MET A 19 -5.33 7.78 46.10
N SER A 20 -6.31 7.66 45.21
CA SER A 20 -6.32 6.55 44.25
C SER A 20 -5.04 6.69 43.46
N SER A 21 -4.07 5.83 43.75
CA SER A 21 -2.85 5.71 42.95
C SER A 21 -3.28 5.31 41.55
N ALA A 22 -3.32 6.27 40.63
CA ALA A 22 -3.39 5.98 39.22
C ALA A 22 -2.10 5.26 38.87
N THR A 23 -2.17 3.92 38.85
CA THR A 23 -1.16 3.09 38.21
C THR A 23 -1.15 3.47 36.74
N LEU A 24 -0.26 4.40 36.39
CA LEU A 24 0.23 4.53 35.03
C LEU A 24 0.91 3.21 34.68
N ALA A 25 0.13 2.27 34.17
CA ALA A 25 0.66 1.11 33.47
C ALA A 25 1.45 1.68 32.29
N ALA A 26 2.76 1.75 32.44
CA ALA A 26 3.68 1.99 31.35
C ALA A 26 3.49 0.84 30.36
N ASN A 27 2.61 1.04 29.39
CA ASN A 27 2.42 0.12 28.29
C ASN A 27 3.69 0.23 27.43
N SER A 28 4.73 -0.52 27.80
CA SER A 28 5.94 -0.63 27.01
C SER A 28 5.50 -1.20 25.66
N LEU A 29 5.48 -0.36 24.62
CA LEU A 29 5.43 -0.82 23.25
C LEU A 29 6.62 -1.77 23.07
N ARG A 30 6.36 -3.08 23.21
CA ARG A 30 7.32 -4.13 22.83
C ARG A 30 7.38 -4.09 21.32
N ILE A 31 8.31 -3.30 20.78
CA ILE A 31 8.68 -3.43 19.37
C ILE A 31 9.24 -4.84 19.22
N PRO A 32 8.60 -5.74 18.45
CA PRO A 32 9.13 -7.07 18.26
C PRO A 32 10.53 -6.97 17.67
N THR A 33 11.51 -7.52 18.38
CA THR A 33 12.93 -7.46 18.01
C THR A 33 13.24 -8.26 16.76
N GLN A 34 12.33 -9.12 16.30
CA GLN A 34 12.41 -9.85 15.03
C GLN A 34 10.99 -10.03 14.45
N VAL A 35 10.73 -9.45 13.28
CA VAL A 35 9.54 -9.74 12.46
C VAL A 35 9.85 -11.01 11.67
N SER A 36 9.01 -12.04 11.79
CA SER A 36 9.23 -13.29 11.03
C SER A 36 8.82 -13.11 9.57
N MET A 37 9.50 -13.80 8.64
CA MET A 37 9.15 -13.75 7.20
C MET A 37 7.68 -14.12 6.94
N HIS A 38 7.16 -15.09 7.71
CA HIS A 38 5.77 -15.54 7.68
C HIS A 38 4.78 -14.41 8.01
N ASP A 39 5.10 -13.57 9.00
CA ASP A 39 4.25 -12.43 9.36
C ASP A 39 4.25 -11.36 8.25
N VAL A 40 5.38 -11.22 7.55
CA VAL A 40 5.48 -10.30 6.41
C VAL A 40 4.66 -10.81 5.22
N ASP A 41 4.75 -12.11 4.89
CA ASP A 41 3.97 -12.71 3.80
C ASP A 41 2.46 -12.63 4.07
N ALA A 42 2.03 -12.90 5.31
CA ALA A 42 0.63 -12.79 5.72
C ALA A 42 0.10 -11.36 5.59
N GLU A 43 0.88 -10.36 6.02
CA GLU A 43 0.49 -8.96 5.89
C GLU A 43 0.44 -8.52 4.42
N GLN A 44 1.36 -9.01 3.57
CA GLN A 44 1.27 -8.73 2.14
C GLN A 44 0.03 -9.31 1.49
N ALA A 45 -0.30 -10.56 1.81
CA ALA A 45 -1.50 -11.21 1.32
C ALA A 45 -2.75 -10.43 1.74
N ARG A 46 -2.79 -9.96 2.99
CA ARG A 46 -3.87 -9.11 3.49
C ARG A 46 -3.98 -7.79 2.73
N LEU A 47 -2.88 -7.06 2.57
CA LEU A 47 -2.88 -5.79 1.85
C LEU A 47 -3.32 -5.97 0.39
N ARG A 48 -2.93 -7.08 -0.26
CA ARG A 48 -3.38 -7.41 -1.62
C ARG A 48 -4.85 -7.75 -1.69
N ALA A 49 -5.38 -8.47 -0.70
CA ALA A 49 -6.81 -8.71 -0.62
C ALA A 49 -7.58 -7.38 -0.50
N ILE A 50 -7.08 -6.42 0.29
CA ILE A 50 -7.65 -5.07 0.36
C ILE A 50 -7.57 -4.38 -1.00
N ASP A 51 -6.41 -4.40 -1.65
CA ASP A 51 -6.19 -3.78 -2.95
C ASP A 51 -7.13 -4.36 -4.03
N PHE A 52 -7.32 -5.68 -4.04
CA PHE A 52 -8.26 -6.38 -4.91
C PHE A 52 -9.71 -6.00 -4.60
N GLU A 53 -10.11 -5.98 -3.32
CA GLU A 53 -11.49 -5.65 -2.95
C GLU A 53 -11.87 -4.21 -3.33
N MET A 54 -10.92 -3.29 -3.22
CA MET A 54 -11.10 -1.88 -3.58
C MET A 54 -11.00 -1.63 -5.09
N ALA A 55 -10.55 -2.60 -5.89
CA ALA A 55 -10.36 -2.45 -7.32
C ALA A 55 -11.71 -2.43 -8.05
N PRO A 56 -11.98 -1.41 -8.90
CA PRO A 56 -13.19 -1.39 -9.73
C PRO A 56 -13.16 -2.37 -10.90
N ILE A 57 -11.98 -2.87 -11.31
CA ILE A 57 -11.83 -3.76 -12.47
C ILE A 57 -11.13 -5.05 -12.03
N LYS A 58 -11.90 -6.14 -11.92
CA LYS A 58 -11.40 -7.46 -11.50
C LYS A 58 -11.42 -8.47 -12.66
N SER A 59 -12.04 -8.13 -13.79
CA SER A 59 -12.22 -9.02 -14.94
C SER A 59 -12.34 -8.25 -16.26
N ASP A 60 -12.28 -8.97 -17.38
CA ASP A 60 -12.56 -8.39 -18.71
C ASP A 60 -13.98 -7.80 -18.81
N ALA A 61 -14.96 -8.41 -18.14
CA ALA A 61 -16.33 -7.91 -18.12
C ALA A 61 -16.43 -6.58 -17.34
N ASP A 62 -15.71 -6.46 -16.23
CA ASP A 62 -15.62 -5.21 -15.47
C ASP A 62 -14.89 -4.15 -16.27
N LEU A 63 -13.81 -4.51 -16.98
CA LEU A 63 -13.06 -3.59 -17.83
C LEU A 63 -13.97 -3.04 -18.94
N ALA A 64 -14.70 -3.91 -19.63
CA ALA A 64 -15.64 -3.50 -20.67
C ALA A 64 -16.72 -2.57 -20.10
N THR A 65 -17.22 -2.86 -18.89
CA THR A 65 -18.20 -2.02 -18.20
C THR A 65 -17.62 -0.67 -17.83
N TYR A 66 -16.45 -0.64 -17.22
CA TYR A 66 -15.72 0.55 -16.86
C TYR A 66 -15.48 1.43 -18.08
N LEU A 67 -15.04 0.89 -19.22
CA LEU A 67 -14.79 1.66 -20.43
C LEU A 67 -16.05 2.30 -21.04
N ARG A 68 -17.24 1.74 -20.78
CA ARG A 68 -18.52 2.32 -21.23
C ARG A 68 -19.04 3.42 -20.31
N THR A 69 -18.73 3.33 -19.02
CA THR A 69 -19.29 4.22 -17.98
C THR A 69 -18.32 5.27 -17.51
N ALA A 70 -17.02 5.05 -17.67
CA ALA A 70 -15.99 5.99 -17.27
C ALA A 70 -16.01 7.21 -18.20
N GLY A 71 -16.14 8.38 -17.59
CA GLY A 71 -16.08 9.66 -18.30
C GLY A 71 -14.65 10.16 -18.51
N GLU A 72 -14.53 11.43 -18.88
CA GLU A 72 -13.27 12.12 -19.14
C GLU A 72 -12.36 12.23 -17.90
N GLU A 73 -12.91 12.04 -16.70
CA GLU A 73 -12.16 12.04 -15.44
C GLU A 73 -11.45 10.71 -15.15
N SER A 74 -11.62 9.69 -16.00
CA SER A 74 -10.94 8.40 -15.82
C SER A 74 -9.41 8.58 -15.76
N PRO A 75 -8.70 7.91 -14.84
CA PRO A 75 -7.24 7.87 -14.85
C PRO A 75 -6.65 7.39 -16.19
N LEU A 76 -7.40 6.59 -16.96
CA LEU A 76 -6.98 6.13 -18.28
C LEU A 76 -6.86 7.26 -19.32
N MET A 77 -7.44 8.44 -19.07
CA MET A 77 -7.29 9.61 -19.94
C MET A 77 -5.91 10.27 -19.84
N ALA A 78 -5.08 9.88 -18.86
CA ALA A 78 -3.69 10.32 -18.80
C ALA A 78 -2.80 9.72 -19.90
N LEU A 79 -3.22 8.60 -20.49
CA LEU A 79 -2.55 7.99 -21.65
C LEU A 79 -3.09 8.57 -22.95
N SER A 80 -2.23 8.71 -23.94
CA SER A 80 -2.64 8.96 -25.32
C SER A 80 -3.59 7.83 -25.79
N PRO A 81 -4.54 8.10 -26.71
CA PRO A 81 -5.52 7.10 -27.13
C PRO A 81 -4.88 5.78 -27.60
N GLY A 82 -3.80 5.85 -28.38
CA GLY A 82 -3.10 4.67 -28.86
C GLY A 82 -2.31 3.93 -27.77
N ALA A 83 -1.68 4.66 -26.84
CA ALA A 83 -0.99 4.04 -25.71
C ALA A 83 -1.96 3.34 -24.76
N ARG A 84 -3.12 3.95 -24.51
CA ARG A 84 -4.22 3.34 -23.76
C ARG A 84 -4.67 2.03 -24.40
N GLU A 85 -4.94 2.02 -25.70
CA GLU A 85 -5.36 0.81 -26.41
C GLU A 85 -4.32 -0.31 -26.28
N ARG A 86 -3.04 -0.01 -26.55
CA ARG A 86 -1.94 -0.98 -26.44
C ARG A 86 -1.74 -1.49 -25.02
N PHE A 87 -1.88 -0.64 -24.01
CA PHE A 87 -1.80 -1.04 -22.60
C PHE A 87 -2.93 -2.01 -22.25
N LEU A 88 -4.18 -1.62 -22.53
CA LEU A 88 -5.37 -2.42 -22.20
C LEU A 88 -5.36 -3.79 -22.90
N ALA A 89 -4.87 -3.87 -24.14
CA ALA A 89 -4.73 -5.12 -24.87
C ALA A 89 -3.71 -6.11 -24.27
N THR A 90 -2.91 -5.70 -23.29
CA THR A 90 -1.90 -6.54 -22.64
C THR A 90 -2.32 -7.09 -21.28
N LEU A 91 -3.47 -6.66 -20.77
CA LEU A 91 -3.98 -7.09 -19.47
C LEU A 91 -4.31 -8.58 -19.52
N THR A 92 -3.93 -9.30 -18.47
CA THR A 92 -4.24 -10.72 -18.29
C THR A 92 -4.97 -10.88 -16.97
N PHE A 93 -6.17 -11.43 -17.01
CA PHE A 93 -7.02 -11.69 -15.84
C PHE A 93 -7.17 -13.18 -15.57
N ASN A 94 -7.43 -13.52 -14.31
CA ASN A 94 -7.97 -14.81 -13.89
C ASN A 94 -9.00 -14.63 -12.76
N GLU A 95 -9.36 -15.70 -12.06
CA GLU A 95 -10.29 -15.69 -10.94
C GLU A 95 -9.86 -14.79 -9.76
N ASN A 96 -8.58 -14.45 -9.67
CA ASN A 96 -8.00 -13.61 -8.62
C ASN A 96 -7.80 -12.14 -9.08
N GLY A 97 -8.25 -11.78 -10.28
CA GLY A 97 -8.08 -10.44 -10.83
C GLY A 97 -6.97 -10.32 -11.85
N LEU A 98 -6.32 -9.15 -11.89
CA LEU A 98 -5.23 -8.89 -12.82
C LEU A 98 -3.98 -9.68 -12.39
N VAL A 99 -3.42 -10.48 -13.30
CA VAL A 99 -2.22 -11.31 -13.07
C VAL A 99 -1.02 -10.93 -13.93
N GLY A 100 -1.22 -10.08 -14.93
CA GLY A 100 -0.12 -9.58 -15.74
C GLY A 100 -0.50 -8.44 -16.66
N TYR A 101 0.49 -7.62 -17.00
CA TYR A 101 0.35 -6.51 -17.94
C TYR A 101 1.70 -6.05 -18.48
N LYS A 102 1.68 -5.38 -19.65
CA LYS A 102 2.87 -4.71 -20.20
C LYS A 102 2.90 -3.26 -19.72
N TYR A 103 4.01 -2.82 -19.14
CA TYR A 103 4.11 -1.51 -18.50
C TYR A 103 4.77 -0.43 -19.37
N GLU A 104 5.25 -0.78 -20.58
CA GLU A 104 6.04 0.11 -21.44
C GLU A 104 5.37 1.47 -21.70
N GLU A 105 4.08 1.46 -22.04
CA GLU A 105 3.31 2.68 -22.30
C GLU A 105 3.19 3.54 -21.03
N LEU A 106 2.94 2.91 -19.87
CA LEU A 106 2.86 3.60 -18.58
C LEU A 106 4.18 4.29 -18.24
N ALA A 107 5.31 3.59 -18.39
CA ALA A 107 6.63 4.14 -18.10
C ALA A 107 7.02 5.28 -19.08
N ARG A 108 6.57 5.18 -20.33
CA ARG A 108 6.88 6.15 -21.39
C ARG A 108 6.07 7.44 -21.25
N GLU A 109 4.79 7.34 -20.96
CA GLU A 109 3.87 8.48 -21.05
C GLU A 109 3.53 9.11 -19.72
N LEU A 110 3.70 8.42 -18.59
CA LEU A 110 3.14 8.85 -17.31
C LEU A 110 4.20 9.25 -16.28
N THR A 111 3.76 10.06 -15.32
CA THR A 111 4.43 10.18 -14.02
C THR A 111 4.11 8.99 -13.13
N ALA A 112 4.91 8.75 -12.09
CA ALA A 112 4.71 7.61 -11.19
C ALA A 112 3.34 7.62 -10.50
N SER A 113 2.83 8.79 -10.08
CA SER A 113 1.51 8.91 -9.46
C SER A 113 0.36 8.74 -10.46
N GLN A 114 0.54 9.12 -11.74
CA GLN A 114 -0.42 8.81 -12.79
C GLN A 114 -0.50 7.30 -13.04
N ALA A 115 0.65 6.63 -13.16
CA ALA A 115 0.69 5.18 -13.30
C ALA A 115 0.07 4.47 -12.09
N TYR A 116 0.34 4.95 -10.87
CA TYR A 116 -0.29 4.46 -9.65
C TYR A 116 -1.82 4.51 -9.74
N ARG A 117 -2.39 5.65 -10.18
CA ARG A 117 -3.85 5.82 -10.29
C ARG A 117 -4.47 4.88 -11.33
N ILE A 118 -3.81 4.66 -12.46
CA ILE A 118 -4.28 3.69 -13.46
C ILE A 118 -4.22 2.27 -12.90
N LEU A 119 -3.11 1.89 -12.27
CA LEU A 119 -2.96 0.55 -11.71
C LEU A 119 -3.89 0.29 -10.52
N ALA A 120 -4.32 1.34 -9.82
CA ALA A 120 -5.34 1.26 -8.76
C ALA A 120 -6.72 0.83 -9.28
N LEU A 121 -7.01 1.04 -10.56
CA LEU A 121 -8.24 0.53 -11.18
C LEU A 121 -8.28 -1.02 -11.15
N PHE A 122 -7.12 -1.67 -11.05
CA PHE A 122 -6.97 -3.12 -11.13
C PHE A 122 -6.41 -3.73 -9.83
N GLY A 123 -6.25 -2.95 -8.75
CA GLY A 123 -5.62 -3.41 -7.51
C GLY A 123 -4.11 -3.66 -7.61
N ALA A 124 -3.44 -3.14 -8.65
CA ALA A 124 -2.03 -3.39 -8.93
C ALA A 124 -1.10 -2.20 -8.61
N GLN A 125 -1.63 -1.13 -8.00
CA GLN A 125 -0.94 0.15 -7.75
C GLN A 125 0.41 0.02 -7.03
N ARG A 126 0.58 -1.01 -6.20
CA ARG A 126 1.85 -1.28 -5.51
C ARG A 126 3.01 -1.59 -6.46
N THR A 127 2.73 -1.98 -7.70
CA THR A 127 3.77 -2.22 -8.72
C THR A 127 4.21 -0.96 -9.46
N ALA A 128 3.56 0.19 -9.24
CA ALA A 128 3.89 1.45 -9.92
C ALA A 128 5.36 1.90 -9.72
N HIS A 129 5.95 1.61 -8.56
CA HIS A 129 7.35 1.93 -8.27
C HIS A 129 8.34 1.12 -9.14
N LEU A 130 7.90 -0.01 -9.72
CA LEU A 130 8.75 -0.87 -10.55
C LEU A 130 8.91 -0.32 -11.97
N LEU A 131 8.03 0.57 -12.43
CA LEU A 131 7.91 0.91 -13.84
C LEU A 131 9.05 1.80 -14.35
N GLY A 132 9.67 2.58 -13.47
CA GLY A 132 10.61 3.63 -13.88
C GLY A 132 9.93 4.82 -14.56
N ALA A 133 8.68 5.11 -14.19
CA ALA A 133 7.92 6.27 -14.67
C ALA A 133 8.52 7.60 -14.16
N ARG A 134 8.15 8.72 -14.80
CA ARG A 134 8.71 10.05 -14.51
C ARG A 134 8.38 10.51 -13.08
N VAL A 135 9.29 11.30 -12.50
CA VAL A 135 9.12 11.92 -11.18
C VAL A 135 9.08 13.43 -11.37
N GLU A 136 7.89 14.01 -11.21
CA GLU A 136 7.65 15.44 -11.46
C GLU A 136 7.04 16.14 -10.23
N SER A 137 6.63 15.39 -9.21
CA SER A 137 5.98 15.89 -8.01
C SER A 137 6.38 15.14 -6.72
N PRO A 138 6.05 15.69 -5.54
CA PRO A 138 6.18 14.98 -4.27
C PRO A 138 5.37 13.66 -4.23
N ALA A 139 4.19 13.62 -4.88
CA ALA A 139 3.39 12.41 -4.97
C ALA A 139 4.11 11.32 -5.77
N ASP A 140 4.76 11.68 -6.88
CA ASP A 140 5.56 10.72 -7.66
C ASP A 140 6.75 10.22 -6.84
N THR A 141 7.39 11.11 -6.07
CA THR A 141 8.49 10.75 -5.17
C THR A 141 8.04 9.73 -4.13
N ALA A 142 6.84 9.89 -3.55
CA ALA A 142 6.28 8.93 -2.60
C ALA A 142 6.03 7.56 -3.24
N VAL A 143 5.55 7.52 -4.49
CA VAL A 143 5.35 6.26 -5.22
C VAL A 143 6.68 5.56 -5.48
N VAL A 144 7.69 6.25 -6.03
CA VAL A 144 8.97 5.61 -6.39
C VAL A 144 9.81 5.21 -5.18
N ARG A 145 9.63 5.89 -4.03
CA ARG A 145 10.30 5.58 -2.77
C ARG A 145 9.55 4.58 -1.90
N MET A 146 8.50 3.95 -2.43
CA MET A 146 7.77 2.90 -1.71
C MET A 146 8.79 1.84 -1.23
N PRO A 147 8.82 1.51 0.08
CA PRO A 147 9.84 0.61 0.63
C PRO A 147 9.80 -0.74 -0.07
N ILE A 148 10.93 -1.11 -0.69
CA ILE A 148 11.12 -2.47 -1.20
C ILE A 148 11.62 -3.30 -0.04
N VAL A 149 10.75 -4.16 0.51
CA VAL A 149 11.23 -5.22 1.40
C VAL A 149 11.94 -6.25 0.53
N GLN A 150 13.26 -6.29 0.61
CA GLN A 150 14.06 -7.27 -0.12
C GLN A 150 13.70 -8.69 0.35
N GLY A 151 13.54 -9.63 -0.59
CA GLY A 151 13.04 -11.00 -0.32
C GLY A 151 11.52 -11.15 -0.43
N LEU A 152 10.81 -10.04 -0.53
CA LEU A 152 9.35 -9.97 -0.50
C LEU A 152 8.76 -9.57 -1.88
N ARG A 153 9.47 -9.94 -2.95
CA ARG A 153 9.05 -9.70 -4.33
C ARG A 153 8.08 -10.79 -4.74
N ALA A 154 6.81 -10.54 -4.48
CA ALA A 154 5.76 -11.41 -4.95
C ALA A 154 5.33 -11.04 -6.40
N ASP A 155 5.65 -9.82 -6.86
CA ASP A 155 5.47 -9.38 -8.25
C ASP A 155 6.80 -9.22 -8.99
N TYR A 156 6.86 -9.70 -10.23
CA TYR A 156 8.08 -9.83 -11.01
C TYR A 156 8.11 -8.87 -12.20
N LYS A 157 9.01 -7.88 -12.15
CA LYS A 157 9.34 -7.01 -13.27
C LYS A 157 10.18 -7.75 -14.31
N GLU A 158 9.91 -7.53 -15.59
CA GLU A 158 10.49 -8.23 -16.75
C GLU A 158 10.02 -9.69 -16.88
N TYR A 159 8.82 -9.99 -16.40
CA TYR A 159 8.19 -11.31 -16.56
C TYR A 159 6.74 -11.17 -16.99
N LYS A 160 6.27 -12.08 -17.85
CA LYS A 160 4.87 -12.20 -18.28
C LYS A 160 4.24 -13.45 -17.67
N CYS A 161 3.01 -13.33 -17.20
CA CYS A 161 2.20 -14.49 -16.83
C CYS A 161 1.80 -15.27 -18.10
N VAL A 162 2.18 -16.55 -18.20
CA VAL A 162 1.89 -17.40 -19.38
C VAL A 162 0.93 -18.54 -19.08
N SER A 163 0.89 -18.98 -17.82
CA SER A 163 -0.06 -19.98 -17.29
C SER A 163 -0.09 -19.86 -15.76
N PRO A 164 -1.05 -20.50 -15.07
CA PRO A 164 -1.03 -20.56 -13.61
C PRO A 164 0.35 -20.99 -13.08
N HIS A 165 0.82 -20.25 -12.10
CA HIS A 165 2.09 -20.30 -11.39
C HIS A 165 3.33 -20.26 -12.28
N ASN A 166 3.21 -19.65 -13.48
CA ASN A 166 4.29 -19.63 -14.46
C ASN A 166 4.51 -18.22 -15.03
N CYS A 167 5.57 -17.59 -14.56
CA CYS A 167 6.09 -16.33 -15.07
C CYS A 167 7.28 -16.61 -16.01
N TYR A 168 7.20 -16.14 -17.26
CA TYR A 168 8.27 -16.26 -18.24
C TYR A 168 8.99 -14.92 -18.46
N GLY A 169 10.32 -14.94 -18.59
CA GLY A 169 11.12 -13.73 -18.79
C GLY A 169 10.76 -13.00 -20.08
N GLN A 170 10.17 -11.81 -19.96
CA GLN A 170 9.78 -10.99 -21.09
C GLN A 170 9.86 -9.50 -20.75
N ARG A 171 10.53 -8.75 -21.62
CA ARG A 171 10.80 -7.34 -21.36
C ARG A 171 9.52 -6.51 -21.27
N PHE A 172 9.55 -5.55 -20.36
CA PHE A 172 8.47 -4.58 -20.13
C PHE A 172 7.15 -5.19 -19.63
N TYR A 173 7.16 -6.40 -19.07
CA TYR A 173 5.99 -6.98 -18.40
C TYR A 173 6.15 -6.99 -16.88
N ILE A 174 5.01 -6.96 -16.19
CA ILE A 174 4.87 -7.34 -14.79
C ILE A 174 4.10 -8.66 -14.74
N CYS A 175 4.64 -9.65 -14.02
CA CYS A 175 3.94 -10.85 -13.63
C CYS A 175 3.54 -10.68 -12.16
N LEU A 176 2.24 -10.67 -11.88
CA LEU A 176 1.71 -10.47 -10.53
C LEU A 176 1.57 -11.82 -9.83
N THR A 177 1.60 -11.80 -8.50
CA THR A 177 1.23 -12.98 -7.72
C THR A 177 -0.20 -13.41 -8.02
N GLY A 178 -0.42 -14.72 -8.12
CA GLY A 178 -1.72 -15.24 -8.54
C GLY A 178 -1.78 -15.48 -10.04
N CYS A 179 -0.75 -15.09 -10.80
CA CYS A 179 -0.21 -16.00 -11.79
C CYS A 179 0.14 -17.29 -11.03
#